data_AF-A0A9E0DEQ4-F1
#
_entry.id   AF-A0A9E0DEQ4-F1
#
_cell.length_a   1.000
_cell.length_b   1.000
_cell.length_c   1.000
_cell.angle_alpha   90.00
_cell.angle_beta   90.00
_cell.angle_gamma   90.00
#
_symmetry.space_group_name_H-M   'P 1'
#
loop_
_entity.id
_entity.type
_entity.pdbx_description
1 polymer ?
#
loop_
_entity_poly.entity_id
_entity_poly.type
_entity_poly.pdbx_seq_one_letter_code
_entity_poly.pdbx_strand_id
1 'polypeptide(L)'
;MAKSATQPTPAPPSTTEKPPTYETAYARLESVLAQLEGGDLPLEASLALYEEGARLAKICAAQLDEAELRVRQWQPGDETTEFDDWSDEVGE
;
A
#
# COMPACT_ATOMS: atom_id res chain seq x y z
N MET A 1 7.05 -48.71 28.32
CA MET A 1 6.51 -47.40 28.75
C MET A 1 7.54 -46.32 28.42
N ALA A 2 7.39 -45.63 27.28
CA ALA A 2 7.96 -44.30 27.04
C ALA A 2 7.13 -43.70 25.91
N LYS A 3 6.42 -42.61 26.23
CA LYS A 3 5.38 -42.00 25.41
C LYS A 3 6.01 -41.17 24.30
N SER A 4 5.32 -41.16 23.16
CA SER A 4 5.53 -40.33 21.98
C SER A 4 5.74 -38.85 22.30
N ALA A 5 6.59 -38.19 21.51
CA ALA A 5 6.49 -36.76 21.25
C ALA A 5 6.94 -36.51 19.81
N THR A 6 6.03 -36.75 18.86
CA THR A 6 6.11 -36.18 17.52
C THR A 6 5.95 -34.67 17.66
N GLN A 7 7.01 -33.93 17.37
CA GLN A 7 6.96 -32.47 17.34
C GLN A 7 6.00 -32.04 16.21
N PRO A 8 4.99 -31.18 16.46
CA PRO A 8 4.16 -30.66 15.40
C PRO A 8 4.98 -29.69 14.56
N THR A 9 5.04 -29.95 13.27
CA THR A 9 5.52 -29.01 12.25
C THR A 9 4.74 -27.70 12.36
N PRO A 10 5.38 -26.51 12.41
CA PRO A 10 4.66 -25.27 12.22
C PRO A 10 4.25 -25.18 10.74
N ALA A 11 2.96 -25.33 10.48
CA ALA A 11 2.38 -24.98 9.19
C ALA A 11 2.66 -23.50 8.89
N PRO A 12 2.88 -23.10 7.62
CA PRO A 12 2.98 -21.68 7.27
C PRO A 12 1.67 -20.98 7.63
N PRO A 13 1.68 -19.75 8.16
CA PRO A 13 0.44 -19.03 8.44
C PRO A 13 -0.22 -18.68 7.10
N SER A 14 -1.19 -19.49 6.68
CA SER A 14 -2.17 -19.10 5.67
C SER A 14 -3.17 -18.14 6.31
N THR A 15 -2.71 -16.92 6.62
CA THR A 15 -3.61 -15.87 7.11
C THR A 15 -4.21 -15.18 5.90
N THR A 16 -5.50 -15.43 5.66
CA THR A 16 -6.34 -14.66 4.75
C THR A 16 -6.53 -13.26 5.36
N GLU A 17 -5.50 -12.42 5.27
CA GLU A 17 -5.54 -11.06 5.79
C GLU A 17 -6.17 -10.15 4.73
N LYS A 18 -7.25 -9.46 5.12
CA LYS A 18 -7.92 -8.47 4.28
C LYS A 18 -6.89 -7.39 3.88
N PRO A 19 -6.88 -6.90 2.63
CA PRO A 19 -5.98 -5.82 2.26
C PRO A 19 -6.17 -4.62 3.21
N PRO A 20 -5.08 -3.93 3.60
CA PRO A 20 -5.15 -2.78 4.51
C PRO A 20 -5.99 -1.67 3.87
N THR A 21 -6.65 -0.86 4.71
CA THR A 21 -7.35 0.34 4.23
C THR A 21 -6.35 1.35 3.66
N TYR A 22 -6.82 2.28 2.84
CA TYR A 22 -6.00 3.35 2.26
C TYR A 22 -5.22 4.12 3.34
N GLU A 23 -5.89 4.57 4.39
CA GLU A 23 -5.29 5.36 5.48
C GLU A 23 -4.20 4.58 6.20
N THR A 24 -4.43 3.28 6.41
CA THR A 24 -3.46 2.39 7.07
C THR A 24 -2.24 2.17 6.17
N ALA A 25 -2.47 1.90 4.88
CA ALA A 25 -1.40 1.70 3.91
C ALA A 25 -0.56 2.98 3.71
N TYR A 26 -1.23 4.14 3.66
CA TYR A 26 -0.60 5.44 3.50
C TYR A 26 0.23 5.82 4.72
N ALA A 27 -0.32 5.71 5.93
CA ALA A 27 0.43 6.00 7.16
C ALA A 27 1.67 5.09 7.31
N ARG A 28 1.56 3.82 6.88
CA ARG A 28 2.72 2.92 6.86
C ARG A 28 3.74 3.36 5.80
N LEU A 29 3.30 3.79 4.62
CA LEU A 29 4.18 4.30 3.56
C LEU A 29 4.96 5.53 4.04
N GLU A 30 4.30 6.49 4.69
CA GLU A 30 4.96 7.66 5.29
C GLU A 30 6.02 7.26 6.32
N SER A 31 5.70 6.28 7.18
CA SER A 31 6.65 5.74 8.15
C SER A 31 7.86 5.06 7.48
N VAL A 32 7.66 4.38 6.35
CA VAL A 32 8.74 3.78 5.57
C VAL A 32 9.63 4.86 4.95
N LEU A 33 9.03 5.91 4.36
CA LEU A 33 9.77 7.03 3.78
C LEU A 33 10.61 7.76 4.84
N ALA A 34 10.02 8.06 6.01
CA ALA A 34 10.74 8.70 7.10
C ALA A 34 11.95 7.88 7.59
N GLN A 35 11.84 6.54 7.59
CA GLN A 35 12.97 5.67 7.93
C GLN A 35 14.06 5.68 6.85
N LEU A 36 13.68 5.65 5.57
CA LEU A 36 14.62 5.72 4.45
C LEU A 36 15.36 7.07 4.40
N GLU A 37 14.67 8.18 4.70
CA GLU A 37 15.26 9.52 4.78
C GLU A 37 16.25 9.68 5.95
N GLY A 38 16.12 8.85 7.00
CA GLY A 38 17.01 8.85 8.15
C GLY A 38 18.46 8.47 7.82
N GLY A 39 18.73 7.81 6.70
CA GLY A 39 20.07 7.60 6.13
C GLY A 39 21.01 6.63 6.88
N ASP A 40 20.71 6.24 8.13
CA ASP A 40 21.54 5.35 8.96
C ASP A 40 21.06 3.89 8.93
N LEU A 41 20.80 3.36 7.74
CA LEU A 41 20.30 1.99 7.56
C LEU A 41 21.32 1.13 6.81
N PRO A 42 21.57 -0.11 7.29
CA PRO A 42 22.30 -1.11 6.50
C PRO A 42 21.61 -1.36 5.16
N LEU A 43 22.39 -1.66 4.12
CA LEU A 43 21.89 -1.88 2.75
C LEU A 43 20.68 -2.83 2.69
N GLU A 44 20.76 -3.98 3.37
CA GLU A 44 19.67 -4.97 3.41
C GLU A 44 18.38 -4.39 4.02
N ALA A 45 18.50 -3.57 5.06
CA ALA A 45 17.35 -2.92 5.69
C ALA A 45 16.73 -1.86 4.76
N SER A 46 17.57 -1.09 4.08
CA SER A 46 17.12 -0.09 3.08
C SER A 46 16.40 -0.75 1.90
N LEU A 47 16.89 -1.90 1.42
CA LEU A 47 16.23 -2.66 0.36
C LEU A 47 14.88 -3.21 0.81
N ALA A 48 14.80 -3.79 2.01
CA ALA A 48 13.55 -4.30 2.55
C ALA A 48 12.49 -3.19 2.72
N LEU A 49 12.89 -2.02 3.24
CA LEU A 49 12.00 -0.86 3.36
C LEU A 49 11.57 -0.34 2.00
N TYR A 50 12.45 -0.31 1.00
CA TYR A 50 12.09 0.11 -0.35
C TYR A 50 11.05 -0.84 -0.98
N GLU A 51 11.24 -2.15 -0.86
CA GLU A 51 10.28 -3.15 -1.36
C GLU A 51 8.92 -3.01 -0.67
N GLU A 52 8.92 -2.80 0.65
CA GLU A 52 7.71 -2.55 1.42
C GLU A 52 7.01 -1.28 0.94
N GLY A 53 7.74 -0.17 0.81
CA GLY A 53 7.23 1.11 0.33
C GLY A 53 6.64 1.00 -1.08
N ALA A 54 7.32 0.32 -2.00
CA ALA A 54 6.84 0.09 -3.35
C ALA A 54 5.53 -0.73 -3.37
N ARG A 55 5.40 -1.73 -2.48
CA ARG A 55 4.17 -2.51 -2.33
C ARG A 55 3.03 -1.65 -1.77
N LEU A 56 3.29 -0.82 -0.75
CA LEU A 56 2.29 0.06 -0.16
C LEU A 56 1.82 1.12 -1.16
N ALA A 57 2.73 1.73 -1.91
CA ALA A 57 2.40 2.69 -2.97
C ALA A 57 1.46 2.08 -4.01
N LYS A 58 1.71 0.84 -4.45
CA LYS A 58 0.81 0.12 -5.38
C LYS A 58 -0.58 -0.11 -4.78
N ILE A 59 -0.66 -0.43 -3.50
CA ILE A 59 -1.94 -0.62 -2.80
C ILE A 59 -2.71 0.69 -2.70
N CYS A 60 -2.03 1.79 -2.39
CA CYS A 60 -2.65 3.11 -2.35
C CYS A 60 -3.18 3.53 -3.72
N ALA A 61 -2.35 3.38 -4.77
CA ALA A 61 -2.75 3.70 -6.14
C ALA A 61 -3.99 2.89 -6.58
N ALA A 62 -3.98 1.58 -6.39
CA ALA A 62 -5.11 0.73 -6.77
C ALA A 62 -6.42 1.10 -6.05
N GLN A 63 -6.35 1.55 -4.79
CA GLN A 63 -7.53 2.01 -4.06
C GLN A 63 -8.05 3.35 -4.57
N LEU A 64 -7.15 4.26 -4.95
CA LEU A 64 -7.52 5.55 -5.56
C LEU A 64 -8.15 5.34 -6.94
N ASP A 65 -7.56 4.48 -7.78
CA ASP A 65 -8.12 4.12 -9.09
C ASP A 65 -9.54 3.56 -8.95
N GLU A 66 -9.77 2.69 -7.97
CA GLU A 66 -11.10 2.14 -7.70
C GLU A 66 -12.08 3.21 -7.24
N ALA A 67 -11.65 4.14 -6.37
CA ALA A 67 -12.47 5.25 -5.93
C ALA A 67 -12.85 6.17 -7.09
N GLU A 68 -11.89 6.50 -7.96
CA GLU A 68 -12.11 7.31 -9.15
C GLU A 68 -13.12 6.66 -10.09
N LEU A 69 -12.98 5.36 -10.37
CA LEU A 69 -13.93 4.62 -11.21
C LEU A 69 -15.35 4.65 -10.65
N ARG A 70 -15.52 4.60 -9.33
CA ARG A 70 -16.85 4.70 -8.68
C ARG A 70 -17.44 6.11 -8.84
N VAL A 71 -16.62 7.14 -8.67
CA VAL A 71 -17.06 8.54 -8.86
C VAL A 71 -17.51 8.77 -10.30
N ARG A 72 -16.72 8.32 -11.28
CA ARG A 72 -17.06 8.41 -12.72
C ARG A 72 -18.39 7.73 -13.06
N GLN A 73 -18.70 6.59 -12.42
CA GLN A 73 -19.98 5.89 -12.63
C GLN A 73 -21.20 6.65 -12.07
N TRP A 74 -21.01 7.53 -11.10
CA TRP A 74 -22.10 8.32 -10.49
C TRP A 74 -22.40 9.62 -11.22
N GLN A 75 -21.56 10.03 -12.17
CA GLN A 75 -21.80 11.17 -13.05
C GLN A 75 -22.22 10.66 -14.45
N PRO A 76 -23.48 10.25 -14.67
CA PRO A 76 -23.97 9.92 -16.00
C PRO A 76 -24.22 11.22 -16.78
N GLY A 77 -23.17 11.70 -17.44
CA GLY A 77 -23.18 12.92 -18.24
C GLY A 77 -21.75 13.37 -18.43
N ASP A 78 -21.26 13.14 -19.64
CA ASP A 78 -19.96 13.48 -20.23
C ASP A 78 -19.47 14.91 -19.94
N GLU A 79 -19.14 15.19 -18.70
CA GLU A 79 -18.47 16.40 -18.24
C GLU A 79 -17.67 16.07 -16.97
N THR A 80 -16.89 14.99 -17.02
CA THR A 80 -15.67 14.98 -16.22
C THR A 80 -14.79 16.04 -16.85
N THR A 81 -14.76 17.25 -16.26
CA THR A 81 -13.54 18.06 -16.31
C THR A 81 -12.43 17.08 -15.95
N GLU A 82 -11.58 16.74 -16.91
CA GLU A 82 -10.43 15.88 -16.63
C GLU A 82 -9.78 16.44 -15.38
N PHE A 83 -9.47 15.60 -14.40
CA PHE A 83 -8.85 16.08 -13.16
C PHE A 83 -7.51 16.82 -13.44
N ASP A 84 -6.96 16.63 -14.64
CA ASP A 84 -5.88 17.42 -15.27
C ASP A 84 -6.22 18.91 -15.52
N ASP A 85 -7.48 19.31 -15.69
CA ASP A 85 -7.91 20.71 -15.92
C ASP A 85 -7.57 21.61 -14.71
N TRP A 86 -7.55 21.05 -13.50
CA TRP A 86 -7.11 21.77 -12.30
C TRP A 86 -5.58 22.00 -12.28
N SER A 87 -4.79 21.21 -13.03
CA SER A 87 -3.35 21.40 -13.13
C SER A 87 -2.95 22.57 -14.02
N ASP A 88 -3.83 23.03 -14.92
CA ASP A 88 -3.58 24.17 -15.81
C ASP A 88 -3.84 25.53 -15.12
N GLU A 89 -4.61 25.58 -14.02
CA GLU A 89 -5.00 26.85 -13.37
C GLU A 89 -4.11 27.27 -12.18
N VAL A 90 -3.26 26.38 -11.63
CA VAL A 90 -2.30 26.68 -10.54
C VAL A 90 -0.90 27.08 -11.04
N GLY A 91 -0.83 27.52 -12.30
CA GLY A 91 0.39 27.90 -13.00
C GLY A 91 0.57 29.40 -13.24
N GLU A 92 0.23 30.28 -12.30
CA GLU A 92 0.71 31.69 -12.32
C GLU A 92 0.88 32.31 -10.93
#